data_AF-A0A066Z512-F1
#
_entry.id   AF-A0A066Z512-F1
#
_cell.length_a   1.000
_cell.length_b   1.000
_cell.length_c   1.000
_cell.angle_alpha   90.00
_cell.angle_beta   90.00
_cell.angle_gamma   90.00
#
_symmetry.space_group_name_H-M   'P 1'
#
loop_
_entity.id
_entity.type
_entity.pdbx_description
1 polymer ?
#
loop_
_entity_poly.entity_id
_entity_poly.type
_entity_poly.pdbx_seq_one_letter_code
_entity_poly.pdbx_strand_id
1 'polypeptide(L)'
;MSVRVPTTAPAPVPLSAEQLARDLAVRDLSDPAEGPHALQLLVDRAAEALSGHWSCPVRTHRGERIVTVADNYDHLNYRADDVTRDARYTRYVDGRRMLRSHSSALVPGALRALAAEHRAAPESVLLVCPGLVYRRDSIDRLHTGTPHQLDLWYLTRRQLPAGSDDLTEMIAVLAEALLPGAEYRTEERVHPYTLAGRQLDVAAGGEWVEVAECGLAHPGVLAAAGLGPEWSGLALGMGLDRMLMLLKGIPDIRILRSADPAVAAQLTGLERYRPVSALPAVRRDLSIAVDRAELAEDLGDRVRDALDADADCVESVEVLSTTPCRDLPPQALARLGARPDQYNLLVKVVLRHLHRTLTDADANALRDRVYAALHQGAVHQWASGS
;
A
#
# COMPACT_ATOMS: atom_id res chain seq x y z
N MET A 1 -32.45 -25.14 -1.12
CA MET A 1 -31.93 -23.76 -1.07
C MET A 1 -31.71 -23.38 0.38
N SER A 2 -30.48 -23.52 0.87
CA SER A 2 -30.11 -23.06 2.22
C SER A 2 -29.59 -21.64 2.08
N VAL A 3 -30.39 -20.66 2.49
CA VAL A 3 -29.97 -19.26 2.58
C VAL A 3 -28.91 -19.20 3.69
N ARG A 4 -27.64 -19.04 3.31
CA ARG A 4 -26.60 -18.66 4.27
C ARG A 4 -26.92 -17.25 4.72
N VAL A 5 -27.34 -17.10 5.97
CA VAL A 5 -27.38 -15.81 6.66
C VAL A 5 -25.94 -15.27 6.64
N PRO A 6 -25.70 -14.01 6.24
CA PRO A 6 -24.37 -13.43 6.35
C PRO A 6 -24.05 -13.34 7.83
N THR A 7 -23.06 -14.10 8.29
CA THR A 7 -22.41 -13.83 9.58
C THR A 7 -21.84 -12.44 9.49
N THR A 8 -22.42 -11.48 10.22
CA THR A 8 -21.86 -10.15 10.38
C THR A 8 -20.42 -10.31 10.83
N ALA A 9 -19.46 -9.87 10.01
CA ALA A 9 -18.06 -9.86 10.39
C ALA A 9 -17.94 -9.13 11.74
N PRO A 10 -17.13 -9.64 12.69
CA PRO A 10 -16.94 -8.97 13.96
C PRO A 10 -16.45 -7.54 13.70
N ALA A 11 -16.92 -6.58 14.50
CA ALA A 11 -16.51 -5.19 14.37
C ALA A 11 -14.97 -5.10 14.43
N PRO A 12 -14.34 -4.25 13.59
CA PRO A 12 -12.90 -4.08 13.60
C PRO A 12 -12.38 -3.78 14.99
N VAL A 13 -11.32 -4.45 15.43
CA VAL A 13 -10.59 -4.05 16.64
C VAL A 13 -9.87 -2.74 16.31
N PRO A 14 -10.18 -1.63 17.00
CA PRO A 14 -9.50 -0.36 16.74
C PRO A 14 -8.03 -0.40 17.15
N LEU A 15 -7.21 0.44 16.53
CA LEU A 15 -5.82 0.65 16.91
C LEU A 15 -5.73 1.10 18.38
N SER A 16 -4.74 0.57 19.10
CA SER A 16 -4.33 1.15 20.38
C SER A 16 -3.71 2.54 20.17
N ALA A 17 -3.66 3.35 21.23
CA ALA A 17 -3.05 4.69 21.16
C ALA A 17 -1.56 4.63 20.76
N GLU A 18 -0.83 3.61 21.22
CA GLU A 18 0.58 3.40 20.87
C GLU A 18 0.76 3.02 19.41
N GLN A 19 -0.07 2.11 18.88
CA GLN A 19 -0.04 1.76 17.45
C GLN A 19 -0.37 2.98 16.57
N LEU A 20 -1.40 3.74 16.94
CA LEU A 20 -1.78 4.95 16.20
C LEU A 20 -0.66 5.99 16.21
N ALA A 21 -0.02 6.24 17.36
CA ALA A 21 1.10 7.17 17.45
C ALA A 21 2.29 6.71 16.59
N ARG A 22 2.59 5.41 16.60
CA ARG A 22 3.66 4.81 15.77
C ARG A 22 3.39 4.98 14.28
N ASP A 23 2.17 4.67 13.84
CA ASP A 23 1.78 4.79 12.43
C ASP A 23 1.84 6.26 11.96
N LEU A 24 1.34 7.19 12.77
CA LEU A 24 1.37 8.61 12.44
C LEU A 24 2.78 9.23 12.45
N ALA A 25 3.73 8.60 13.13
CA ALA A 25 5.13 9.05 13.15
C ALA A 25 5.90 8.68 11.87
N VAL A 26 5.35 7.83 11.00
CA VAL A 26 6.01 7.44 9.75
C VAL A 26 6.15 8.65 8.83
N ARG A 27 7.37 8.91 8.36
CA ARG A 27 7.65 10.01 7.42
C ARG A 27 6.89 9.83 6.10
N ASP A 28 6.17 10.85 5.64
CA ASP A 28 5.61 10.91 4.29
C ASP A 28 6.69 11.41 3.31
N LEU A 29 7.27 10.49 2.56
CA LEU A 29 8.34 10.80 1.60
C LEU A 29 7.83 11.63 0.41
N SER A 30 6.53 11.66 0.18
CA SER A 30 5.95 12.49 -0.88
C SER A 30 5.75 13.94 -0.43
N ASP A 31 5.88 14.27 0.86
CA ASP A 31 5.64 15.61 1.42
C ASP A 31 6.94 16.42 1.58
N PRO A 32 7.13 17.52 0.83
CA PRO A 32 8.29 18.40 0.99
C PRO A 32 8.44 18.99 2.39
N ALA A 33 7.34 19.14 3.16
CA ALA A 33 7.38 19.62 4.53
C ALA A 33 8.08 18.63 5.48
N GLU A 34 8.12 17.34 5.10
CA GLU A 34 8.83 16.30 5.84
C GLU A 34 10.25 16.04 5.29
N GLY A 35 10.78 16.95 4.47
CA GLY A 35 12.14 16.94 3.93
C GLY A 35 12.25 16.36 2.51
N PRO A 36 13.38 16.55 1.82
CA PRO A 36 13.54 16.20 0.41
C PRO A 36 13.50 14.69 0.17
N HIS A 37 12.90 14.28 -0.95
CA HIS A 37 12.93 12.91 -1.45
C HIS A 37 12.51 12.84 -2.94
N ALA A 38 13.01 11.84 -3.66
CA ALA A 38 12.80 11.63 -5.10
C ALA A 38 11.33 11.34 -5.47
N LEU A 39 10.52 10.93 -4.50
CA LEU A 39 9.07 10.76 -4.68
C LEU A 39 8.37 12.07 -5.02
N GLN A 40 8.86 13.20 -4.50
CA GLN A 40 8.31 14.53 -4.79
C GLN A 40 8.50 14.86 -6.28
N LEU A 41 9.69 14.60 -6.81
CA LEU A 41 10.00 14.80 -8.23
C LEU A 41 9.12 13.93 -9.15
N LEU A 42 8.73 12.74 -8.69
CA LEU A 42 7.85 11.86 -9.45
C LEU A 42 6.40 12.40 -9.47
N VAL A 43 5.92 12.93 -8.34
CA VAL A 43 4.62 13.62 -8.26
C VAL A 43 4.61 14.84 -9.17
N ASP A 44 5.65 15.67 -9.10
CA ASP A 44 5.78 16.89 -9.90
C ASP A 44 5.80 16.54 -11.41
N ARG A 45 6.59 15.55 -11.81
CA ARG A 45 6.67 15.10 -13.22
C ARG A 45 5.33 14.58 -13.74
N ALA A 46 4.57 13.84 -12.94
CA ALA A 46 3.23 13.38 -13.30
C ALA A 46 2.25 14.55 -13.47
N ALA A 47 2.26 15.48 -12.51
CA ALA A 47 1.39 16.65 -12.51
C ALA A 47 1.68 17.57 -13.71
N GLU A 48 2.96 17.90 -13.94
CA GLU A 48 3.41 18.75 -15.04
C GLU A 48 3.08 18.15 -16.41
N ALA A 49 3.28 16.85 -16.60
CA ALA A 49 2.99 16.17 -17.86
C ALA A 49 1.50 16.27 -18.22
N LEU A 50 0.61 15.96 -17.28
CA LEU A 50 -0.84 16.02 -17.51
C LEU A 50 -1.35 17.47 -17.61
N SER A 51 -0.88 18.36 -16.73
CA SER A 51 -1.31 19.76 -16.76
C SER A 51 -0.84 20.47 -18.03
N GLY A 52 0.34 20.12 -18.54
CA GLY A 52 0.86 20.59 -19.82
C GLY A 52 0.04 20.05 -20.99
N HIS A 53 -0.23 18.73 -21.01
CA HIS A 53 -1.02 18.09 -22.06
C HIS A 53 -2.42 18.70 -22.21
N TRP A 54 -3.15 18.89 -21.11
CA TRP A 54 -4.50 19.47 -21.15
C TRP A 54 -4.57 20.97 -20.87
N SER A 55 -3.43 21.64 -20.70
CA SER A 55 -3.33 23.08 -20.40
C SER A 55 -4.29 23.53 -19.29
N CYS A 56 -4.23 22.86 -18.14
CA CYS A 56 -5.15 23.08 -17.02
C CYS A 56 -4.43 23.46 -15.72
N PRO A 57 -5.08 24.20 -14.81
CA PRO A 57 -4.52 24.49 -13.49
C PRO A 57 -4.39 23.21 -12.65
N VAL A 58 -3.34 23.16 -11.82
CA VAL A 58 -3.07 22.08 -10.88
C VAL A 58 -3.52 22.47 -9.47
N ARG A 59 -4.12 21.53 -8.74
CA ARG A 59 -4.45 21.68 -7.31
C ARG A 59 -3.99 20.47 -6.54
N THR A 60 -3.02 20.69 -5.65
CA THR A 60 -2.51 19.63 -4.79
C THR A 60 -3.31 19.55 -3.50
N HIS A 61 -3.76 18.34 -3.12
CA HIS A 61 -4.51 18.08 -1.90
C HIS A 61 -3.91 16.89 -1.14
N ARG A 62 -3.24 17.14 -0.01
CA ARG A 62 -2.60 16.08 0.83
C ARG A 62 -3.50 15.54 1.93
N GLY A 63 -4.42 16.37 2.42
CA GLY A 63 -5.40 16.05 3.47
C GLY A 63 -4.82 15.40 4.75
N GLU A 64 -5.72 14.97 5.62
CA GLU A 64 -5.36 14.33 6.89
C GLU A 64 -5.00 12.84 6.70
N ARG A 65 -4.15 12.30 7.58
CA ARG A 65 -3.82 10.86 7.61
C ARG A 65 -4.97 10.02 8.17
N ILE A 66 -5.69 10.59 9.15
CA ILE A 66 -6.93 10.02 9.69
C ILE A 66 -8.10 10.60 8.91
N VAL A 67 -8.85 9.73 8.23
CA VAL A 67 -10.01 10.12 7.42
C VAL A 67 -11.28 9.47 7.95
N THR A 68 -12.43 9.96 7.50
CA THR A 68 -13.70 9.28 7.75
C THR A 68 -13.79 8.02 6.90
N VAL A 69 -14.46 6.99 7.42
CA VAL A 69 -14.80 5.79 6.62
C VAL A 69 -15.63 6.17 5.39
N ALA A 70 -16.44 7.24 5.49
CA ALA A 70 -17.21 7.76 4.38
C ALA A 70 -16.34 8.31 3.25
N ASP A 71 -15.34 9.14 3.55
CA ASP A 71 -14.42 9.66 2.52
C ASP A 71 -13.49 8.57 1.96
N ASN A 72 -13.08 7.61 2.79
CA ASN A 72 -12.26 6.51 2.31
C ASN A 72 -13.04 5.52 1.43
N TYR A 73 -14.35 5.37 1.61
CA TYR A 73 -15.10 4.32 0.91
C TYR A 73 -16.48 4.77 0.38
N ASP A 74 -17.36 5.27 1.24
CA ASP A 74 -18.77 5.51 0.88
C ASP A 74 -18.91 6.54 -0.26
N HIS A 75 -18.17 7.65 -0.18
CA HIS A 75 -18.15 8.71 -1.20
C HIS A 75 -17.42 8.29 -2.49
N LEU A 76 -16.81 7.11 -2.50
CA LEU A 76 -16.16 6.49 -3.65
C LEU A 76 -16.94 5.25 -4.12
N ASN A 77 -18.22 5.11 -3.74
CA ASN A 77 -19.13 4.02 -4.13
C ASN A 77 -18.73 2.60 -3.71
N TYR A 78 -17.75 2.43 -2.83
CA TYR A 78 -17.48 1.10 -2.27
C TYR A 78 -18.72 0.59 -1.54
N ARG A 79 -19.03 -0.70 -1.66
CA ARG A 79 -20.15 -1.31 -0.95
C ARG A 79 -19.76 -1.62 0.49
N ALA A 80 -20.74 -1.61 1.39
CA ALA A 80 -20.51 -1.91 2.80
C ALA A 80 -19.96 -3.33 3.04
N ASP A 81 -20.23 -4.27 2.13
CA ASP A 81 -19.78 -5.66 2.14
C ASP A 81 -18.49 -5.90 1.34
N ASP A 82 -17.85 -4.85 0.81
CA ASP A 82 -16.59 -4.99 0.07
C ASP A 82 -15.45 -5.48 0.98
N VAL A 83 -14.71 -6.46 0.49
CA VAL A 83 -13.55 -7.04 1.19
C VAL A 83 -12.47 -6.02 1.51
N THR A 84 -12.38 -4.94 0.72
CA THR A 84 -11.43 -3.83 0.92
C THR A 84 -11.68 -3.06 2.21
N ARG A 85 -12.88 -3.16 2.79
CA ARG A 85 -13.26 -2.59 4.09
C ARG A 85 -12.96 -3.52 5.26
N ASP A 86 -12.56 -4.77 5.01
CA ASP A 86 -12.30 -5.70 6.09
C ASP A 86 -11.10 -5.24 6.92
N ALA A 87 -11.24 -5.31 8.25
CA ALA A 87 -10.19 -4.95 9.21
C ALA A 87 -8.89 -5.74 9.01
N ARG A 88 -8.92 -6.86 8.28
CA ARG A 88 -7.75 -7.63 7.86
C ARG A 88 -6.85 -6.90 6.88
N TYR A 89 -7.35 -5.89 6.17
CA TYR A 89 -6.58 -5.12 5.18
C TYR A 89 -6.34 -3.67 5.57
N THR A 90 -7.07 -3.17 6.58
CA THR A 90 -7.07 -1.74 6.93
C THR A 90 -7.01 -1.50 8.44
N ARG A 91 -6.76 -0.24 8.84
CA ARG A 91 -6.46 0.17 10.22
C ARG A 91 -7.48 1.19 10.72
N TYR A 92 -8.45 0.72 11.50
CA TYR A 92 -9.51 1.55 12.08
C TYR A 92 -9.06 2.26 13.36
N VAL A 93 -9.40 3.55 13.48
CA VAL A 93 -9.19 4.34 14.70
C VAL A 93 -10.41 4.22 15.62
N ASP A 94 -11.61 4.23 15.03
CA ASP A 94 -12.88 3.95 15.70
C ASP A 94 -13.94 3.52 14.66
N GLY A 95 -15.21 3.42 15.06
CA GLY A 95 -16.30 3.02 14.16
C GLY A 95 -16.64 3.99 13.03
N ARG A 96 -16.01 5.17 12.96
CA ARG A 96 -16.24 6.20 11.92
C ARG A 96 -14.96 6.70 11.27
N ARG A 97 -13.79 6.46 11.86
CA ARG A 97 -12.50 6.98 11.41
C ARG A 97 -11.46 5.87 11.27
N MET A 98 -10.54 6.08 10.34
CA MET A 98 -9.48 5.13 10.00
C MET A 98 -8.23 5.88 9.52
N LEU A 99 -7.09 5.21 9.55
CA LEU A 99 -5.96 5.63 8.74
C LEU A 99 -6.31 5.34 7.28
N ARG A 100 -6.13 6.33 6.38
CA ARG A 100 -6.51 6.18 4.97
C ARG A 100 -5.82 4.98 4.32
N SER A 101 -6.58 4.11 3.65
CA SER A 101 -6.05 2.87 3.06
C SER A 101 -5.58 3.03 1.61
N HIS A 102 -5.96 4.13 0.97
CA HIS A 102 -5.55 4.51 -0.38
C HIS A 102 -5.65 6.03 -0.56
N SER A 103 -4.91 6.60 -1.52
CA SER A 103 -4.89 8.06 -1.76
C SER A 103 -6.22 8.59 -2.25
N SER A 104 -7.07 7.77 -2.89
CA SER A 104 -8.38 8.19 -3.36
C SER A 104 -9.29 8.70 -2.23
N ALA A 105 -9.02 8.34 -0.98
CA ALA A 105 -9.72 8.87 0.20
C ALA A 105 -9.63 10.41 0.33
N LEU A 106 -8.65 11.02 -0.33
CA LEU A 106 -8.46 12.47 -0.38
C LEU A 106 -9.37 13.15 -1.42
N VAL A 107 -9.82 12.39 -2.43
CA VAL A 107 -10.56 12.91 -3.59
C VAL A 107 -11.92 13.50 -3.19
N PRO A 108 -12.77 12.87 -2.35
CA PRO A 108 -14.05 13.46 -1.98
C PRO A 108 -13.93 14.85 -1.35
N GLY A 109 -12.92 15.06 -0.50
CA GLY A 109 -12.62 16.37 0.08
C GLY A 109 -12.20 17.40 -0.97
N ALA A 110 -11.34 17.01 -1.90
CA ALA A 110 -10.89 17.86 -3.00
C ALA A 110 -12.03 18.22 -3.97
N LEU A 111 -12.92 17.28 -4.28
CA LEU A 111 -14.10 17.51 -5.12
C LEU A 111 -15.09 18.48 -4.46
N ARG A 112 -15.36 18.32 -3.15
CA ARG A 112 -16.21 19.26 -2.40
C ARG A 112 -15.63 20.67 -2.38
N ALA A 113 -14.31 20.80 -2.24
CA ALA A 113 -13.63 22.09 -2.30
C ALA A 113 -13.79 22.76 -3.67
N LEU A 114 -13.65 22.00 -4.76
CA LEU A 114 -13.91 22.49 -6.12
C LEU A 114 -15.38 22.90 -6.31
N ALA A 115 -16.32 22.08 -5.83
CA ALA A 115 -17.76 22.36 -5.95
C ALA A 115 -18.17 23.66 -5.23
N ALA A 116 -17.55 23.96 -4.09
CA ALA A 116 -17.82 25.16 -3.30
C ALA A 116 -17.47 26.48 -4.02
N GLU A 117 -16.65 26.44 -5.07
CA GLU A 117 -16.30 27.62 -5.87
C GLU A 117 -17.38 28.00 -6.88
N HIS A 118 -18.33 27.12 -7.16
CA HIS A 118 -19.43 27.35 -8.10
C HIS A 118 -18.93 27.90 -9.45
N ARG A 119 -19.33 29.13 -9.82
CA ARG A 119 -18.96 29.78 -11.09
C ARG A 119 -17.50 30.27 -11.11
N ALA A 120 -16.82 30.34 -9.96
CA ALA A 120 -15.41 30.71 -9.90
C ALA A 120 -14.47 29.52 -10.21
N ALA A 121 -14.98 28.29 -10.18
CA ALA A 121 -14.19 27.12 -10.56
C ALA A 121 -13.77 27.18 -12.03
N PRO A 122 -12.52 26.79 -12.36
CA PRO A 122 -12.00 26.80 -13.73
C PRO A 122 -12.77 25.83 -14.63
N GLU A 123 -12.64 25.99 -15.95
CA GLU A 123 -13.27 25.10 -16.94
C GLU A 123 -12.73 23.66 -16.89
N SER A 124 -11.47 23.52 -16.47
CA SER A 124 -10.83 22.25 -16.20
C SER A 124 -9.82 22.39 -15.05
N VAL A 125 -9.48 21.29 -14.39
CA VAL A 125 -8.51 21.25 -13.29
C VAL A 125 -7.94 19.85 -13.14
N LEU A 126 -6.65 19.76 -12.82
CA LEU A 126 -6.01 18.54 -12.36
C LEU A 126 -5.90 18.55 -10.84
N LEU A 127 -6.62 17.65 -10.17
CA LEU A 127 -6.42 17.39 -8.75
C LEU A 127 -5.28 16.40 -8.58
N VAL A 128 -4.33 16.71 -7.70
CA VAL A 128 -3.13 15.92 -7.41
C VAL A 128 -3.15 15.57 -5.93
N CYS A 129 -3.40 14.30 -5.60
CA CYS A 129 -3.58 13.84 -4.23
C CYS A 129 -2.49 12.81 -3.86
N PRO A 130 -1.26 13.25 -3.57
CA PRO A 130 -0.19 12.38 -3.11
C PRO A 130 -0.32 12.12 -1.61
N GLY A 131 0.12 10.96 -1.16
CA GLY A 131 0.36 10.77 0.26
C GLY A 131 0.65 9.33 0.67
N LEU A 132 1.17 9.21 1.89
CA LEU A 132 1.32 7.95 2.62
C LEU A 132 -0.05 7.33 2.89
N VAL A 133 -0.23 6.04 2.66
CA VAL A 133 -1.45 5.29 3.01
C VAL A 133 -1.07 4.13 3.93
N TYR A 134 -2.06 3.51 4.57
CA TYR A 134 -1.84 2.50 5.59
C TYR A 134 -2.59 1.23 5.25
N ARG A 135 -1.85 0.14 5.05
CA ARG A 135 -2.39 -1.17 4.70
C ARG A 135 -1.81 -2.22 5.64
N ARG A 136 -2.59 -3.26 5.88
CA ARG A 136 -2.05 -4.51 6.41
C ARG A 136 -1.56 -5.31 5.21
N ASP A 137 -0.27 -5.61 5.18
CA ASP A 137 0.39 -6.16 4.01
C ASP A 137 1.52 -7.13 4.43
N SER A 138 1.92 -8.01 3.51
CA SER A 138 3.06 -8.91 3.70
C SER A 138 4.36 -8.12 3.88
N ILE A 139 5.32 -8.76 4.54
CA ILE A 139 6.70 -8.27 4.58
C ILE A 139 7.44 -8.98 3.46
N ASP A 140 7.82 -8.24 2.43
CA ASP A 140 8.73 -8.67 1.38
C ASP A 140 9.45 -7.45 0.75
N ARG A 141 10.18 -7.67 -0.34
CA ARG A 141 11.00 -6.62 -0.99
C ARG A 141 10.18 -5.57 -1.73
N LEU A 142 8.91 -5.83 -1.98
CA LEU A 142 8.02 -5.02 -2.83
C LEU A 142 6.86 -4.41 -2.04
N HIS A 143 6.53 -4.97 -0.87
CA HIS A 143 5.40 -4.55 -0.04
C HIS A 143 5.84 -3.88 1.26
N THR A 144 5.02 -2.93 1.70
CA THR A 144 5.18 -2.23 2.97
C THR A 144 3.80 -1.90 3.51
N GLY A 145 3.64 -1.87 4.83
CA GLY A 145 2.39 -1.48 5.46
C GLY A 145 2.05 0.01 5.31
N THR A 146 3.02 0.82 4.86
CA THR A 146 2.84 2.27 4.68
C THR A 146 3.39 2.74 3.33
N PRO A 147 2.78 2.34 2.19
CA PRO A 147 3.20 2.79 0.88
C PRO A 147 2.72 4.21 0.62
N HIS A 148 3.29 4.88 -0.37
CA HIS A 148 2.82 6.14 -0.91
C HIS A 148 2.03 5.87 -2.19
N GLN A 149 0.95 6.62 -2.35
CA GLN A 149 0.14 6.59 -3.56
C GLN A 149 -0.08 8.00 -4.07
N LEU A 150 -0.48 8.08 -5.33
CA LEU A 150 -0.85 9.32 -5.99
C LEU A 150 -2.17 9.11 -6.74
N ASP A 151 -3.17 9.91 -6.39
CA ASP A 151 -4.39 10.07 -7.17
C ASP A 151 -4.29 11.32 -8.06
N LEU A 152 -4.55 11.15 -9.36
CA LEU A 152 -4.62 12.20 -10.37
C LEU A 152 -6.02 12.21 -10.96
N TRP A 153 -6.74 13.32 -10.77
CA TRP A 153 -8.10 13.47 -11.27
C TRP A 153 -8.18 14.70 -12.17
N TYR A 154 -8.25 14.47 -13.48
CA TYR A 154 -8.51 15.52 -14.46
C TYR A 154 -10.02 15.73 -14.58
N LEU A 155 -10.50 16.90 -14.19
CA LEU A 155 -11.91 17.26 -14.22
C LEU A 155 -12.12 18.38 -15.24
N THR A 156 -13.23 18.32 -15.97
CA THR A 156 -13.53 19.26 -17.04
C THR A 156 -15.04 19.41 -17.25
N ARG A 157 -15.47 20.58 -17.72
CA ARG A 157 -16.85 20.83 -18.18
C ARG A 157 -17.12 20.29 -19.59
N ARG A 158 -16.09 19.80 -20.30
CA ARG A 158 -16.25 19.02 -21.53
C ARG A 158 -16.76 17.64 -21.18
N GLN A 159 -17.77 17.15 -21.89
CA GLN A 159 -18.29 15.80 -21.68
C GLN A 159 -17.31 14.75 -22.23
N LEU A 160 -16.94 13.79 -21.39
CA LEU A 160 -16.07 12.66 -21.74
C LEU A 160 -16.91 11.37 -21.83
N PRO A 161 -17.31 10.92 -23.04
CA PRO A 161 -18.08 9.70 -23.19
C PRO A 161 -17.24 8.44 -22.93
N ALA A 162 -17.92 7.33 -22.64
CA ALA A 162 -17.31 6.01 -22.65
C ALA A 162 -16.69 5.72 -24.02
N GLY A 163 -15.38 5.45 -24.05
CA GLY A 163 -14.62 5.30 -25.29
C GLY A 163 -13.89 6.56 -25.77
N SER A 164 -13.87 7.64 -24.98
CA SER A 164 -12.99 8.78 -25.28
C SER A 164 -11.53 8.36 -25.33
N ASP A 165 -10.78 8.93 -26.29
CA ASP A 165 -9.34 8.74 -26.41
C ASP A 165 -8.58 9.38 -25.23
N ASP A 166 -9.21 10.30 -24.49
CA ASP A 166 -8.62 10.99 -23.33
C ASP A 166 -8.02 10.04 -22.29
N LEU A 167 -8.66 8.89 -22.02
CA LEU A 167 -8.13 7.91 -21.08
C LEU A 167 -6.86 7.24 -21.62
N THR A 168 -6.85 6.91 -22.91
CA THR A 168 -5.68 6.34 -23.59
C THR A 168 -4.54 7.36 -23.66
N GLU A 169 -4.85 8.64 -23.91
CA GLU A 169 -3.90 9.75 -23.88
C GLU A 169 -3.28 9.94 -22.49
N MET A 170 -4.10 9.94 -21.42
CA MET A 170 -3.61 10.04 -20.04
C MET A 170 -2.57 8.95 -19.74
N ILE A 171 -2.88 7.70 -20.12
CA ILE A 171 -1.99 6.55 -19.93
C ILE A 171 -0.69 6.75 -20.71
N ALA A 172 -0.76 7.14 -21.98
CA ALA A 172 0.42 7.36 -22.81
C ALA A 172 1.32 8.48 -22.28
N VAL A 173 0.72 9.62 -21.88
CA VAL A 173 1.44 10.76 -21.30
C VAL A 173 2.15 10.36 -20.01
N LEU A 174 1.47 9.66 -19.11
CA LEU A 174 2.07 9.22 -17.84
C LEU A 174 3.11 8.12 -18.02
N ALA A 175 2.91 7.17 -18.94
CA ALA A 175 3.88 6.13 -19.21
C ALA A 175 5.21 6.74 -19.69
N GLU A 176 5.15 7.66 -20.66
CA GLU A 176 6.35 8.37 -21.15
C GLU A 176 6.96 9.29 -20.08
N ALA A 177 6.11 9.99 -19.31
CA ALA A 177 6.57 10.89 -18.26
C ALA A 177 7.17 10.14 -17.07
N LEU A 178 6.75 8.93 -16.71
CA LEU A 178 7.21 8.30 -15.47
C LEU A 178 8.21 7.17 -15.74
N LEU A 179 8.07 6.48 -16.86
CA LEU A 179 8.90 5.34 -17.25
C LEU A 179 9.23 5.42 -18.76
N PRO A 180 10.01 6.43 -19.19
CA PRO A 180 10.27 6.67 -20.61
C PRO A 180 10.89 5.44 -21.28
N GLY A 181 10.30 5.03 -22.41
CA GLY A 181 10.72 3.86 -23.18
C GLY A 181 10.37 2.50 -22.58
N ALA A 182 9.62 2.44 -21.48
CA ALA A 182 9.14 1.17 -20.93
C ALA A 182 7.97 0.62 -21.76
N GLU A 183 7.97 -0.69 -21.99
CA GLU A 183 6.83 -1.38 -22.59
C GLU A 183 5.71 -1.49 -21.55
N TYR A 184 4.48 -1.11 -21.94
CA TYR A 184 3.32 -1.19 -21.08
C TYR A 184 2.14 -1.83 -21.80
N ARG A 185 1.21 -2.41 -21.03
CA ARG A 185 -0.06 -2.93 -21.51
C ARG A 185 -1.18 -2.47 -20.60
N THR A 186 -2.42 -2.54 -21.10
CA THR A 186 -3.60 -2.25 -20.29
C THR A 186 -4.57 -3.41 -20.31
N GLU A 187 -5.24 -3.62 -19.19
CA GLU A 187 -6.29 -4.63 -19.05
C GLU A 187 -7.55 -3.99 -18.45
N GLU A 188 -8.73 -4.40 -18.91
CA GLU A 188 -9.98 -3.89 -18.33
C GLU A 188 -10.11 -4.27 -16.85
N ARG A 189 -10.60 -3.32 -16.05
CA ARG A 189 -10.88 -3.49 -14.62
C ARG A 189 -12.14 -2.72 -14.23
N VAL A 190 -12.78 -3.19 -13.17
CA VAL A 190 -13.96 -2.55 -12.59
C VAL A 190 -13.56 -1.94 -11.26
N HIS A 191 -13.77 -0.64 -11.12
CA HIS A 191 -13.57 0.08 -9.87
C HIS A 191 -14.88 0.75 -9.41
N PRO A 192 -15.11 0.91 -8.11
CA PRO A 192 -16.35 1.54 -7.62
C PRO A 192 -16.51 3.02 -8.05
N TYR A 193 -15.41 3.75 -8.15
CA TYR A 193 -15.39 5.19 -8.42
C TYR A 193 -15.02 5.57 -9.87
N THR A 194 -14.89 4.59 -10.77
CA THR A 194 -14.66 4.84 -12.20
C THR A 194 -15.62 4.06 -13.10
N LEU A 195 -15.74 4.50 -14.34
CA LEU A 195 -16.32 3.77 -15.46
C LEU A 195 -15.23 3.47 -16.49
N ALA A 196 -15.41 2.39 -17.27
CA ALA A 196 -14.41 1.96 -18.26
C ALA A 196 -13.00 1.83 -17.67
N GLY A 197 -12.91 1.24 -16.48
CA GLY A 197 -11.67 1.13 -15.73
C GLY A 197 -10.63 0.28 -16.45
N ARG A 198 -9.37 0.64 -16.27
CA ARG A 198 -8.20 -0.04 -16.83
C ARG A 198 -7.10 -0.13 -15.80
N GLN A 199 -6.43 -1.27 -15.76
CA GLN A 199 -5.15 -1.47 -15.09
C GLN A 199 -4.02 -1.20 -16.09
N LEU A 200 -2.94 -0.58 -15.62
CA LEU A 200 -1.71 -0.36 -16.35
C LEU A 200 -0.60 -1.24 -15.77
N ASP A 201 -0.07 -2.13 -16.61
CA ASP A 201 1.09 -2.96 -16.29
C ASP A 201 2.29 -2.53 -17.11
N VAL A 202 3.49 -2.58 -16.52
CA VAL A 202 4.76 -2.30 -17.18
C VAL A 202 5.65 -3.54 -17.17
N ALA A 203 6.34 -3.80 -18.27
CA ALA A 203 7.30 -4.89 -18.37
C ALA A 203 8.57 -4.58 -17.56
N ALA A 204 8.89 -5.43 -16.59
CA ALA A 204 10.09 -5.30 -15.78
C ALA A 204 10.62 -6.69 -15.40
N GLY A 205 11.90 -6.95 -15.65
CA GLY A 205 12.54 -8.21 -15.26
C GLY A 205 11.97 -9.48 -15.91
N GLY A 206 11.27 -9.34 -17.05
CA GLY A 206 10.60 -10.45 -17.74
C GLY A 206 9.17 -10.73 -17.26
N GLU A 207 8.65 -9.91 -16.33
CA GLU A 207 7.29 -10.00 -15.81
C GLU A 207 6.50 -8.70 -16.06
N TRP A 208 5.18 -8.79 -15.97
CA TRP A 208 4.29 -7.64 -16.01
C TRP A 208 4.00 -7.17 -14.59
N VAL A 209 4.30 -5.91 -14.30
CA VAL A 209 4.14 -5.32 -12.98
C VAL A 209 3.05 -4.27 -13.04
N GLU A 210 1.99 -4.44 -12.26
CA GLU A 210 0.93 -3.45 -12.11
C GLU A 210 1.46 -2.18 -11.43
N VAL A 211 1.26 -1.02 -12.08
CA VAL A 211 1.76 0.28 -11.59
C VAL A 211 0.66 1.31 -11.35
N ALA A 212 -0.47 1.21 -12.03
CA ALA A 212 -1.57 2.15 -11.88
C ALA A 212 -2.91 1.55 -12.29
N GLU A 213 -3.99 2.14 -11.81
CA GLU A 213 -5.35 1.88 -12.23
C GLU A 213 -6.03 3.21 -12.58
N CYS A 214 -6.89 3.21 -13.60
CA CYS A 214 -7.51 4.43 -14.09
C CYS A 214 -8.88 4.18 -14.71
N GLY A 215 -9.63 5.24 -14.97
CA GLY A 215 -10.91 5.18 -15.67
C GLY A 215 -11.54 6.56 -15.82
N LEU A 216 -12.75 6.60 -16.37
CA LEU A 216 -13.58 7.80 -16.36
C LEU A 216 -14.12 8.02 -14.95
N ALA A 217 -14.02 9.22 -14.40
CA ALA A 217 -14.56 9.53 -13.08
C ALA A 217 -16.06 9.22 -13.03
N HIS A 218 -16.50 8.44 -12.03
CA HIS A 218 -17.89 8.02 -11.96
C HIS A 218 -18.82 9.23 -11.69
N PRO A 219 -19.84 9.49 -12.53
CA PRO A 219 -20.71 10.68 -12.37
C PRO A 219 -21.39 10.76 -11.00
N GLY A 220 -21.77 9.63 -10.43
CA GLY A 220 -22.33 9.55 -9.07
C GLY A 220 -21.37 10.03 -7.97
N VAL A 221 -20.05 9.82 -8.14
CA VAL A 221 -19.04 10.32 -7.18
C VAL A 221 -18.92 11.83 -7.29
N LEU A 222 -18.88 12.37 -8.52
CA LEU A 222 -18.85 13.82 -8.76
C LEU A 222 -20.11 14.50 -8.19
N ALA A 223 -21.28 13.93 -8.46
CA ALA A 223 -22.56 14.44 -7.98
C ALA A 223 -22.68 14.38 -6.46
N ALA A 224 -22.22 13.31 -5.81
CA ALA A 224 -22.20 13.19 -4.35
C ALA A 224 -21.31 14.24 -3.68
N ALA A 225 -20.27 14.71 -4.38
CA ALA A 225 -19.42 15.81 -3.92
C ALA A 225 -19.96 17.22 -4.24
N GLY A 226 -21.10 17.31 -4.93
CA GLY A 226 -21.76 18.58 -5.27
C GLY A 226 -21.39 19.17 -6.62
N LEU A 227 -20.64 18.45 -7.47
CA LEU A 227 -20.39 18.87 -8.85
C LEU A 227 -21.60 18.54 -9.73
N GLY A 228 -22.02 19.50 -10.55
CA GLY A 228 -23.16 19.35 -11.45
C GLY A 228 -22.89 18.42 -12.65
N PRO A 229 -23.93 18.07 -13.42
CA PRO A 229 -23.83 17.14 -14.55
C PRO A 229 -22.97 17.67 -15.72
N GLU A 230 -22.65 18.96 -15.74
CA GLU A 230 -21.70 19.53 -16.68
C GLU A 230 -20.27 19.01 -16.47
N TRP A 231 -19.94 18.53 -15.27
CA TRP A 231 -18.63 18.00 -14.96
C TRP A 231 -18.49 16.54 -15.37
N SER A 232 -17.36 16.24 -15.98
CA SER A 232 -16.86 14.87 -16.16
C SER A 232 -15.35 14.86 -15.98
N GLY A 233 -14.71 13.69 -16.08
CA GLY A 233 -13.27 13.62 -15.88
C GLY A 233 -12.67 12.24 -15.99
N LEU A 234 -11.36 12.19 -15.78
CA LEU A 234 -10.57 10.98 -15.65
C LEU A 234 -10.08 10.86 -14.21
N ALA A 235 -9.92 9.63 -13.74
CA ALA A 235 -9.34 9.29 -12.47
C ALA A 235 -8.21 8.28 -12.70
N LEU A 236 -7.11 8.44 -11.97
CA LEU A 236 -6.01 7.50 -11.93
C LEU A 236 -5.43 7.43 -10.53
N GLY A 237 -5.17 6.23 -10.04
CA GLY A 237 -4.41 5.95 -8.83
C GLY A 237 -3.14 5.17 -9.17
N MET A 238 -2.00 5.52 -8.59
CA MET A 238 -0.74 4.79 -8.80
C MET A 238 0.04 4.59 -7.50
N GLY A 239 0.82 3.50 -7.45
CA GLY A 239 1.79 3.24 -6.38
C GLY A 239 3.09 4.00 -6.62
N LEU A 240 3.33 5.06 -5.83
CA LEU A 240 4.49 5.94 -5.99
C LEU A 240 5.81 5.21 -5.72
N ASP A 241 5.88 4.40 -4.65
CA ASP A 241 7.08 3.64 -4.27
C ASP A 241 7.48 2.68 -5.39
N ARG A 242 6.52 1.92 -5.92
CA ARG A 242 6.73 0.97 -7.00
C ARG A 242 7.19 1.66 -8.28
N MET A 243 6.54 2.78 -8.64
CA MET A 243 6.92 3.58 -9.80
C MET A 243 8.36 4.11 -9.68
N LEU A 244 8.75 4.64 -8.52
CA LEU A 244 10.11 5.09 -8.26
C LEU A 244 11.12 3.95 -8.28
N MET A 245 10.76 2.80 -7.73
CA MET A 245 11.61 1.61 -7.74
C MET A 245 11.88 1.13 -9.17
N LEU A 246 10.87 1.09 -10.03
CA LEU A 246 11.03 0.73 -11.45
C LEU A 246 11.91 1.75 -12.20
N LEU A 247 11.63 3.05 -12.02
CA LEU A 247 12.38 4.13 -12.65
C LEU A 247 13.86 4.09 -12.27
N LYS A 248 14.15 3.95 -10.97
CA LYS A 248 15.52 3.97 -10.46
C LYS A 248 16.20 2.59 -10.47
N GLY A 249 15.47 1.50 -10.65
CA GLY A 249 16.00 0.13 -10.53
C GLY A 249 16.34 -0.25 -9.08
N ILE A 250 15.50 0.17 -8.13
CA ILE A 250 15.67 -0.13 -6.70
C ILE A 250 15.09 -1.53 -6.42
N PRO A 251 15.88 -2.48 -5.88
CA PRO A 251 15.47 -3.89 -5.74
C PRO A 251 14.69 -4.21 -4.46
N ASP A 252 14.56 -3.24 -3.55
CA ASP A 252 14.01 -3.46 -2.22
C ASP A 252 13.37 -2.16 -1.70
N ILE A 253 12.09 -2.18 -1.40
CA ILE A 253 11.30 -1.01 -0.99
C ILE A 253 11.86 -0.35 0.27
N ARG A 254 12.49 -1.12 1.17
CA ARG A 254 13.08 -0.60 2.41
C ARG A 254 14.20 0.41 2.12
N ILE A 255 14.84 0.33 0.95
CA ILE A 255 15.86 1.29 0.52
C ILE A 255 15.29 2.72 0.46
N LEU A 256 14.02 2.91 0.10
CA LEU A 256 13.38 4.23 0.00
C LEU A 256 13.37 4.99 1.33
N ARG A 257 13.49 4.29 2.46
CA ARG A 257 13.51 4.88 3.81
C ARG A 257 14.87 4.81 4.49
N SER A 258 15.89 4.35 3.79
CA SER A 258 17.24 4.17 4.31
C SER A 258 17.83 5.47 4.88
N ALA A 259 18.30 5.41 6.12
CA ALA A 259 19.03 6.51 6.77
C ALA A 259 20.53 6.53 6.45
N ASP A 260 21.06 5.53 5.74
CA ASP A 260 22.46 5.54 5.29
C ASP A 260 22.73 6.74 4.38
N PRO A 261 23.73 7.59 4.67
CA PRO A 261 24.00 8.80 3.90
C PRO A 261 24.27 8.57 2.42
N ALA A 262 24.93 7.47 2.05
CA ALA A 262 25.26 7.16 0.66
C ALA A 262 24.03 6.65 -0.13
N VAL A 263 23.06 6.05 0.56
CA VAL A 263 21.76 5.71 -0.03
C VAL A 263 20.86 6.95 -0.10
N ALA A 264 20.71 7.68 1.01
CA ALA A 264 19.84 8.85 1.13
C ALA A 264 20.20 9.94 0.11
N ALA A 265 21.50 10.16 -0.16
CA ALA A 265 21.96 11.10 -1.19
C ALA A 265 21.50 10.72 -2.61
N GLN A 266 21.23 9.44 -2.89
CA GLN A 266 20.71 8.99 -4.19
C GLN A 266 19.18 9.09 -4.28
N LEU A 267 18.50 9.36 -3.17
CA LEU A 267 17.04 9.47 -3.05
C LEU A 267 16.56 10.92 -3.08
N THR A 268 17.39 11.85 -3.54
CA THR A 268 16.99 13.24 -3.82
C THR A 268 16.90 13.56 -5.31
N GLY A 269 17.23 12.61 -6.18
CA GLY A 269 17.17 12.71 -7.64
C GLY A 269 16.54 11.48 -8.29
N LEU A 270 16.35 11.49 -9.61
CA LEU A 270 15.70 10.40 -10.37
C LEU A 270 16.67 9.48 -11.11
N GLU A 271 17.98 9.63 -10.90
CA GLU A 271 19.01 8.81 -11.53
C GLU A 271 18.89 7.34 -11.11
N ARG A 272 19.37 6.41 -11.96
CA ARG A 272 19.43 4.98 -11.61
C ARG A 272 20.18 4.78 -10.28
N TYR A 273 19.59 4.00 -9.40
CA TYR A 273 20.15 3.64 -8.11
C TYR A 273 21.43 2.82 -8.28
N ARG A 274 22.47 3.19 -7.54
CA ARG A 274 23.74 2.47 -7.46
C ARG A 274 23.82 1.77 -6.11
N PRO A 275 23.81 0.42 -6.09
CA PRO A 275 23.92 -0.33 -4.84
C PRO A 275 25.16 0.07 -4.05
N VAL A 276 24.98 0.42 -2.77
CA VAL A 276 26.07 0.81 -1.87
C VAL A 276 26.77 -0.41 -1.28
N SER A 277 26.02 -1.45 -0.90
CA SER A 277 26.56 -2.74 -0.46
C SER A 277 25.49 -3.84 -0.51
N ALA A 278 25.88 -5.06 -0.87
CA ALA A 278 25.03 -6.25 -0.77
C ALA A 278 25.35 -6.98 0.54
N LEU A 279 24.58 -6.72 1.58
CA LEU A 279 24.76 -7.37 2.89
C LEU A 279 24.18 -8.79 2.86
N PRO A 280 24.84 -9.78 3.50
CA PRO A 280 24.34 -11.15 3.50
C PRO A 280 23.00 -11.26 4.25
N ALA A 281 22.08 -12.06 3.72
CA ALA A 281 20.86 -12.42 4.43
C ALA A 281 21.10 -13.63 5.35
N VAL A 282 20.39 -13.65 6.47
CA VAL A 282 20.28 -14.79 7.37
C VAL A 282 18.86 -15.35 7.28
N ARG A 283 18.73 -16.66 7.10
CA ARG A 283 17.43 -17.35 6.99
C ARG A 283 17.12 -18.11 8.27
N ARG A 284 15.86 -18.04 8.71
CA ARG A 284 15.36 -18.78 9.86
C ARG A 284 13.98 -19.35 9.54
N ASP A 285 13.83 -20.65 9.72
CA ASP A 285 12.55 -21.32 9.59
C ASP A 285 11.91 -21.47 10.97
N LEU A 286 10.63 -21.14 11.07
CA LEU A 286 9.81 -21.17 12.26
C LEU A 286 8.67 -22.14 12.06
N SER A 287 8.50 -23.06 13.01
CA SER A 287 7.27 -23.85 13.10
C SER A 287 6.41 -23.27 14.21
N ILE A 288 5.29 -22.65 13.86
CA ILE A 288 4.40 -21.95 14.81
C ILE A 288 3.03 -22.61 14.87
N ALA A 289 2.33 -22.51 16.00
CA ALA A 289 0.93 -22.90 16.12
C ALA A 289 0.07 -21.63 16.14
N VAL A 290 -1.06 -21.65 15.43
CA VAL A 290 -2.00 -20.53 15.33
C VAL A 290 -3.45 -21.03 15.39
N ASP A 291 -4.36 -20.23 15.93
CA ASP A 291 -5.75 -20.62 16.18
C ASP A 291 -6.60 -20.71 14.89
N ARG A 292 -6.16 -20.07 13.81
CA ARG A 292 -6.80 -20.13 12.50
C ARG A 292 -5.72 -20.19 11.41
N ALA A 293 -6.08 -20.67 10.22
CA ALA A 293 -5.20 -20.54 9.07
C ALA A 293 -5.01 -19.05 8.75
N GLU A 294 -3.78 -18.55 8.94
CA GLU A 294 -3.40 -17.16 8.69
C GLU A 294 -2.59 -17.06 7.38
N LEU A 295 -2.72 -15.93 6.69
CA LEU A 295 -1.94 -15.58 5.50
C LEU A 295 -0.69 -14.78 5.89
N ALA A 296 0.25 -14.60 4.95
CA ALA A 296 1.47 -13.82 5.21
C ALA A 296 1.17 -12.36 5.63
N GLU A 297 0.10 -11.76 5.10
CA GLU A 297 -0.39 -10.43 5.46
C GLU A 297 -0.80 -10.34 6.94
N ASP A 298 -1.47 -11.38 7.46
CA ASP A 298 -1.88 -11.46 8.87
C ASP A 298 -0.67 -11.52 9.81
N LEU A 299 0.40 -12.21 9.38
CA LEU A 299 1.64 -12.33 10.15
C LEU A 299 2.48 -11.05 10.09
N GLY A 300 2.51 -10.37 8.94
CA GLY A 300 3.36 -9.20 8.70
C GLY A 300 3.15 -8.07 9.72
N ASP A 301 1.90 -7.77 10.05
CA ASP A 301 1.56 -6.77 11.08
C ASP A 301 2.10 -7.16 12.45
N ARG A 302 1.87 -8.41 12.88
CA ARG A 302 2.35 -8.91 14.19
C ARG A 302 3.87 -8.90 14.28
N VAL A 303 4.55 -9.19 13.18
CA VAL A 303 6.01 -9.10 13.10
C VAL A 303 6.49 -7.66 13.21
N ARG A 304 5.88 -6.72 12.48
CA ARG A 304 6.23 -5.29 12.56
C ARG A 304 6.01 -4.74 13.96
N ASP A 305 4.87 -5.03 14.58
CA ASP A 305 4.55 -4.56 15.94
C ASP A 305 5.52 -5.11 16.99
N ALA A 306 5.97 -6.37 16.85
CA ALA A 306 6.89 -6.98 17.79
C ALA A 306 8.35 -6.53 17.63
N LEU A 307 8.75 -6.15 16.42
CA LEU A 307 10.11 -5.73 16.11
C LEU A 307 10.32 -4.22 16.25
N ASP A 308 9.28 -3.42 16.09
CA ASP A 308 9.31 -1.96 16.21
C ASP A 308 10.45 -1.35 15.34
N ALA A 309 11.42 -0.66 15.95
CA ALA A 309 12.54 -0.06 15.24
C ALA A 309 13.41 -1.08 14.48
N ASP A 310 13.36 -2.37 14.85
CA ASP A 310 14.09 -3.43 14.18
C ASP A 310 13.30 -4.08 13.02
N ALA A 311 12.08 -3.63 12.73
CA ALA A 311 11.25 -4.20 11.67
C ALA A 311 11.94 -4.15 10.30
N ASP A 312 12.75 -3.12 10.03
CA ASP A 312 13.52 -2.97 8.79
C ASP A 312 14.62 -4.06 8.62
N CYS A 313 14.95 -4.81 9.68
CA CYS A 313 15.83 -5.96 9.60
C CYS A 313 15.17 -7.17 8.92
N VAL A 314 13.84 -7.22 8.84
CA VAL A 314 13.11 -8.30 8.18
C VAL A 314 12.95 -7.97 6.72
N GLU A 315 13.57 -8.79 5.89
CA GLU A 315 13.48 -8.69 4.43
C GLU A 315 12.24 -9.38 3.89
N SER A 316 11.88 -10.54 4.45
CA SER A 316 10.63 -11.20 4.11
C SER A 316 10.13 -12.15 5.18
N VAL A 317 8.80 -12.36 5.17
CA VAL A 317 8.10 -13.39 5.94
C VAL A 317 7.21 -14.18 4.99
N GLU A 318 7.50 -15.47 4.81
CA GLU A 318 6.82 -16.34 3.86
C GLU A 318 6.21 -17.55 4.57
N VAL A 319 4.92 -17.83 4.34
CA VAL A 319 4.28 -19.06 4.82
C VAL A 319 4.53 -20.16 3.79
N LEU A 320 5.39 -21.12 4.12
CA LEU A 320 5.76 -22.23 3.24
C LEU A 320 4.72 -23.33 3.19
N SER A 321 4.08 -23.61 4.34
CA SER A 321 3.03 -24.61 4.43
C SER A 321 2.13 -24.39 5.65
N THR A 322 0.90 -24.88 5.53
CA THR A 322 -0.13 -24.86 6.57
C THR A 322 -0.64 -26.28 6.77
N THR A 323 -0.53 -26.80 8.00
CA THR A 323 -0.96 -28.17 8.35
C THR A 323 -1.90 -28.11 9.56
N PRO A 324 -3.11 -28.70 9.52
CA PRO A 324 -3.93 -28.82 10.72
C PRO A 324 -3.18 -29.56 11.84
N CYS A 325 -3.19 -29.05 13.07
CA CYS A 325 -2.41 -29.66 14.16
C CYS A 325 -2.85 -31.09 14.46
N ARG A 326 -4.13 -31.43 14.29
CA ARG A 326 -4.65 -32.81 14.38
C ARG A 326 -3.95 -33.82 13.44
N ASP A 327 -3.34 -33.34 12.35
CA ASP A 327 -2.65 -34.17 11.37
C ASP A 327 -1.13 -34.27 11.65
N LEU A 328 -0.63 -33.59 12.69
CA LEU A 328 0.78 -33.62 13.07
C LEU A 328 1.13 -34.85 13.93
N PRO A 329 2.37 -35.36 13.83
CA PRO A 329 2.86 -36.38 14.75
C PRO A 329 2.82 -35.92 16.22
N PRO A 330 2.58 -36.83 17.20
CA PRO A 330 2.49 -36.47 18.62
C PRO A 330 3.70 -35.71 19.17
N GLN A 331 4.90 -36.04 18.67
CA GLN A 331 6.14 -35.35 19.07
C GLN A 331 6.17 -33.89 18.60
N ALA A 332 5.64 -33.60 17.41
CA ALA A 332 5.54 -32.23 16.89
C ALA A 332 4.51 -31.41 17.67
N LEU A 333 3.35 -32.01 17.99
CA LEU A 333 2.34 -31.39 18.86
C LEU A 333 2.91 -31.02 20.23
N ALA A 334 3.63 -31.94 20.88
CA ALA A 334 4.24 -31.69 22.18
C ALA A 334 5.31 -30.59 22.12
N ARG A 335 6.14 -30.59 21.06
CA ARG A 335 7.19 -29.58 20.84
C ARG A 335 6.65 -28.17 20.61
N LEU A 336 5.47 -28.05 20.01
CA LEU A 336 4.77 -26.79 19.79
C LEU A 336 3.86 -26.41 20.96
N GLY A 337 3.55 -27.35 21.85
CA GLY A 337 2.45 -27.17 22.80
C GLY A 337 1.14 -26.82 22.09
N ALA A 338 0.92 -27.39 20.91
CA ALA A 338 -0.22 -27.06 20.05
C ALA A 338 -1.46 -27.86 20.44
N ARG A 339 -2.63 -27.26 20.28
CA ARG A 339 -3.92 -27.93 20.45
C ARG A 339 -4.41 -28.54 19.13
N PRO A 340 -5.21 -29.62 19.14
CA PRO A 340 -5.66 -30.28 17.91
C PRO A 340 -6.52 -29.41 16.97
N ASP A 341 -7.17 -28.38 17.51
CA ASP A 341 -7.99 -27.40 16.79
C ASP A 341 -7.17 -26.28 16.11
N GLN A 342 -5.88 -26.17 16.42
CA GLN A 342 -4.98 -25.19 15.83
C GLN A 342 -4.44 -25.64 14.45
N TYR A 343 -3.72 -24.73 13.80
CA TYR A 343 -2.94 -24.97 12.60
C TYR A 343 -1.46 -24.76 12.89
N ASN A 344 -0.60 -25.57 12.29
CA ASN A 344 0.83 -25.36 12.24
C ASN A 344 1.21 -24.65 10.94
N LEU A 345 1.89 -23.52 11.06
CA LEU A 345 2.50 -22.82 9.93
C LEU A 345 4.01 -23.04 9.95
N LEU A 346 4.58 -23.43 8.81
CA LEU A 346 6.01 -23.36 8.56
C LEU A 346 6.30 -22.00 7.91
N VAL A 347 6.98 -21.12 8.64
CA VAL A 347 7.23 -19.74 8.24
C VAL A 347 8.73 -19.53 8.03
N LYS A 348 9.12 -19.04 6.86
CA LYS A 348 10.49 -18.61 6.58
C LYS A 348 10.62 -17.12 6.83
N VAL A 349 11.57 -16.76 7.67
CA VAL A 349 11.95 -15.36 7.93
C VAL A 349 13.32 -15.12 7.32
N VAL A 350 13.40 -14.14 6.43
CA VAL A 350 14.67 -13.67 5.87
C VAL A 350 15.03 -12.38 6.57
N LEU A 351 16.19 -12.36 7.23
CA LEU A 351 16.73 -11.23 7.96
C LEU A 351 17.89 -10.63 7.18
N ARG A 352 17.80 -9.34 6.86
CA ARG A 352 18.88 -8.56 6.25
C ARG A 352 18.71 -7.10 6.63
N HIS A 353 19.64 -6.60 7.44
CA HIS A 353 19.74 -5.19 7.74
C HIS A 353 20.34 -4.45 6.53
N LEU A 354 19.92 -3.21 6.28
CA LEU A 354 20.35 -2.44 5.10
C LEU A 354 21.76 -1.83 5.24
N HIS A 355 22.24 -1.61 6.47
CA HIS A 355 23.49 -0.88 6.76
C HIS A 355 24.58 -1.67 7.51
N ARG A 356 24.31 -2.88 7.99
CA ARG A 356 25.31 -3.71 8.70
C ARG A 356 25.05 -5.18 8.49
N THR A 357 26.10 -6.00 8.58
CA THR A 357 25.95 -7.45 8.66
C THR A 357 25.31 -7.83 9.99
N LEU A 358 24.28 -8.67 9.96
CA LEU A 358 23.70 -9.29 11.15
C LEU A 358 24.58 -10.45 11.59
N THR A 359 24.94 -10.48 12.87
CA THR A 359 25.57 -11.68 13.46
C THR A 359 24.51 -12.77 13.66
N ASP A 360 24.93 -14.02 13.85
CA ASP A 360 23.99 -15.10 14.20
C ASP A 360 23.27 -14.83 15.52
N ALA A 361 23.94 -14.17 16.48
CA ALA A 361 23.33 -13.75 17.73
C ALA A 361 22.23 -12.70 17.51
N ASP A 362 22.51 -11.66 16.70
CA ASP A 362 21.50 -10.66 16.30
C ASP A 362 20.30 -11.34 15.63
N ALA A 363 20.57 -12.22 14.66
CA ALA A 363 19.55 -12.91 13.90
C ALA A 363 18.69 -13.83 14.77
N ASN A 364 19.28 -14.51 15.75
CA ASN A 364 18.55 -15.37 16.69
C ASN A 364 17.66 -14.56 17.64
N ALA A 365 18.14 -13.40 18.12
CA ALA A 365 17.34 -12.51 18.94
C ALA A 365 16.12 -11.95 18.17
N LEU A 366 16.31 -11.51 16.92
CA LEU A 366 15.21 -11.08 16.06
C LEU A 366 14.24 -12.22 15.77
N ARG A 367 14.75 -13.41 15.44
CA ARG A 367 13.97 -14.62 15.24
C ARG A 367 13.10 -14.95 16.45
N ASP A 368 13.64 -14.84 17.66
CA ASP A 368 12.91 -15.17 18.88
C ASP A 368 11.79 -14.19 19.17
N ARG A 369 12.00 -12.90 18.91
CA ARG A 369 10.93 -11.88 18.99
C ARG A 369 9.83 -12.14 17.97
N VAL A 370 10.18 -12.47 16.73
CA VAL A 370 9.20 -12.89 15.69
C VAL A 370 8.44 -14.13 16.14
N TYR A 371 9.15 -15.14 16.65
CA TYR A 371 8.54 -16.38 17.11
C TYR A 371 7.56 -16.15 18.26
N ALA A 372 7.94 -15.36 19.27
CA ALA A 372 7.09 -14.99 20.40
C ALA A 372 5.83 -14.24 19.95
N ALA A 373 5.97 -13.37 18.94
CA ALA A 373 4.85 -12.59 18.41
C ALA A 373 3.84 -13.44 17.63
N LEU A 374 4.31 -14.52 16.98
CA LEU A 374 3.50 -15.32 16.07
C LEU A 374 2.95 -16.62 16.71
N HIS A 375 3.72 -17.28 17.56
CA HIS A 375 3.38 -18.58 18.13
C HIS A 375 2.29 -18.48 19.22
N GLN A 376 1.22 -19.28 19.09
CA GLN A 376 0.08 -19.35 20.02
C GLN A 376 -0.03 -20.73 20.70
N GLY A 377 1.03 -21.54 20.62
CA GLY A 377 1.14 -22.78 21.39
C GLY A 377 1.72 -22.54 22.78
N ALA A 378 1.60 -23.53 23.65
CA ALA A 378 2.01 -23.42 25.05
C ALA A 378 3.52 -23.61 25.29
N VAL A 379 4.26 -24.17 24.32
CA VAL A 379 5.68 -24.51 24.47
C VAL A 379 6.51 -23.68 23.51
N HIS A 380 7.45 -22.91 24.05
CA HIS A 380 8.29 -22.01 23.26
C HIS A 380 9.66 -22.62 22.98
N GLN A 381 10.15 -22.46 21.75
CA GLN A 381 11.50 -22.84 21.33
C GLN A 381 12.31 -21.58 21.03
N TRP A 382 13.32 -21.29 21.86
CA TRP A 382 14.20 -20.13 21.74
C TRP A 382 15.52 -20.52 21.06
N ALA A 383 16.01 -19.64 20.18
CA ALA A 383 17.30 -19.77 19.51
C ALA A 383 18.42 -19.04 20.26
N SER A 384 18.09 -18.06 21.09
CA SER A 384 19.01 -17.39 22.00
C SER A 384 19.04 -18.14 23.34
N GLY A 385 20.20 -18.67 23.73
CA GLY A 385 20.38 -19.40 25.00
C GLY A 385 20.58 -20.91 24.92
N SER A 386 20.83 -21.47 23.72
CA SER A 386 21.35 -22.83 23.51
C SER A 386 22.86 -22.84 23.29
#